data_AF-A0AAD8LHB1-F1
#
_entry.id   AF-A0AAD8LHB1-F1
#
_cell.length_a   1.000
_cell.length_b   1.000
_cell.length_c   1.000
_cell.angle_alpha   90.00
_cell.angle_beta   90.00
_cell.angle_gamma   90.00
#
_symmetry.space_group_name_H-M   'P 1'
#
loop_
_entity.id
_entity.type
_entity.pdbx_description
1 polymer ?
#
loop_
_entity_poly.entity_id
_entity_poly.type
_entity_poly.pdbx_seq_one_letter_code
_entity_poly.pdbx_strand_id
1 'polypeptide(L)'
;MESWRGIRSIGGGTRKALTLHDTGNAVLTDIISGSKMWESFNNPTDTFLPGMKMDFNLNLTSWKNVDDPSPGSYLFKEEDSQLICDHQYIYLSVSLEKWKWLNQEL
;
A
#
# COMPACT_ATOMS: atom_id res chain seq x y z
N MET A 1 -20.04 10.39 -5.20
CA MET A 1 -18.90 10.06 -4.33
C MET A 1 -19.28 8.76 -3.64
N GLU A 2 -18.69 7.65 -4.06
CA GLU A 2 -19.13 6.31 -3.64
C GLU A 2 -17.92 5.50 -3.21
N SER A 3 -17.87 5.16 -1.92
CA SER A 3 -16.90 4.20 -1.38
C SER A 3 -17.49 2.80 -1.50
N TRP A 4 -16.73 1.86 -2.06
CA TRP A 4 -17.15 0.46 -2.13
C TRP A 4 -17.04 -0.19 -0.74
N ARG A 5 -18.13 -0.79 -0.26
CA ARG A 5 -18.22 -1.46 1.05
C ARG A 5 -18.60 -2.92 0.89
N GLY A 6 -17.70 -3.83 1.29
CA GLY A 6 -18.01 -5.26 1.40
C GLY A 6 -18.41 -5.60 2.84
N ILE A 7 -19.69 -5.92 3.08
CA ILE A 7 -20.17 -6.36 4.40
C ILE A 7 -20.31 -7.88 4.37
N ARG A 8 -19.50 -8.61 5.15
CA ARG A 8 -19.74 -10.02 5.46
C ARG A 8 -20.03 -10.19 6.95
N SER A 9 -21.26 -10.63 7.25
CA SER A 9 -21.68 -11.01 8.60
C SER A 9 -21.31 -12.47 8.84
N ILE A 10 -20.30 -12.72 9.67
CA ILE A 10 -20.02 -14.05 10.23
C ILE A 10 -20.69 -14.04 11.61
N GLY A 11 -21.62 -14.96 11.85
CA GLY A 11 -22.53 -14.92 13.00
C GLY A 11 -21.84 -14.85 14.36
N GLY A 12 -22.47 -14.13 15.30
CA GLY A 12 -22.21 -14.23 16.75
C GLY A 12 -20.88 -13.67 17.26
N GLY A 13 -20.68 -12.35 17.21
CA GLY A 13 -19.57 -11.65 17.87
C GLY A 13 -18.67 -10.88 16.89
N THR A 14 -18.57 -9.56 17.08
CA THR A 14 -17.82 -8.58 16.26
C THR A 14 -18.26 -8.49 14.80
N ARG A 15 -19.01 -7.44 14.46
CA ARG A 15 -19.29 -7.09 13.06
C ARG A 15 -18.05 -6.37 12.53
N LYS A 16 -17.32 -6.98 11.60
CA LYS A 16 -16.14 -6.36 10.97
C LYS A 16 -16.49 -5.83 9.58
N ALA A 17 -15.90 -4.70 9.20
CA ALA A 17 -16.03 -4.12 7.85
C ALA A 17 -14.64 -3.85 7.28
N LEU A 18 -14.47 -4.16 5.99
CA LEU A 18 -13.31 -3.75 5.21
C LEU A 18 -13.76 -2.60 4.29
N THR A 19 -13.13 -1.44 4.43
CA THR A 19 -13.43 -0.25 3.61
C THR A 19 -12.19 0.11 2.81
N LEU A 20 -12.34 0.25 1.48
CA LEU A 20 -11.32 0.80 0.62
C LEU A 20 -11.55 2.32 0.48
N HIS A 21 -10.61 3.11 0.95
CA HIS A 21 -10.64 4.56 0.80
C HIS A 21 -10.14 4.97 -0.59
N ASP A 22 -10.58 6.14 -1.06
CA ASP A 22 -10.18 6.71 -2.35
C ASP A 22 -8.67 6.98 -2.44
N THR A 23 -7.96 7.05 -1.31
CA THR A 23 -6.50 7.11 -1.24
C THR A 23 -5.81 5.80 -1.60
N GLY A 24 -6.56 4.69 -1.72
CA GLY A 24 -6.04 3.33 -1.87
C GLY A 24 -5.77 2.62 -0.53
N ASN A 25 -6.04 3.25 0.61
CA ASN A 25 -5.91 2.60 1.92
C ASN A 25 -7.10 1.66 2.17
N ALA A 26 -6.85 0.37 2.36
CA ALA A 26 -7.85 -0.59 2.80
C ALA A 26 -7.81 -0.72 4.32
N VAL A 27 -8.94 -0.48 5.00
CA VAL A 27 -9.01 -0.41 6.46
C VAL A 27 -10.03 -1.42 6.97
N LEU A 28 -9.59 -2.29 7.88
CA LEU A 28 -10.45 -3.22 8.60
C LEU A 28 -10.85 -2.60 9.94
N THR A 29 -12.15 -2.47 10.15
CA THR A 29 -12.72 -1.89 11.38
C THR A 29 -13.68 -2.85 12.05
N ASP A 30 -13.67 -2.87 13.39
CA ASP A 30 -14.79 -3.40 14.15
C ASP A 30 -15.91 -2.34 14.19
N ILE A 31 -17.09 -2.68 13.69
CA ILE A 31 -18.21 -1.76 13.50
C ILE A 31 -18.84 -1.38 14.84
N ILE A 32 -18.75 -2.24 15.86
CA ILE A 32 -19.40 -2.02 17.16
C ILE A 32 -18.59 -1.01 17.99
N SER A 33 -17.29 -1.23 18.08
CA SER A 33 -16.35 -0.36 18.80
C SER A 33 -15.86 0.83 17.97
N GLY A 34 -15.99 0.77 16.64
CA GLY A 34 -15.39 1.73 15.72
C GLY A 34 -13.86 1.62 15.61
N SER A 35 -13.25 0.62 16.27
CA SER A 35 -11.81 0.48 16.32
C SER A 35 -11.22 0.04 14.98
N LYS A 36 -10.14 0.69 14.55
CA LYS A 36 -9.32 0.25 13.43
C LYS A 36 -8.48 -0.94 13.88
N MET A 37 -8.73 -2.09 13.26
CA MET A 37 -8.02 -3.33 13.54
C MET A 37 -6.79 -3.53 12.66
N TRP A 38 -6.82 -3.03 11.42
CA TRP A 38 -5.75 -3.16 10.44
C TRP A 38 -5.89 -2.12 9.32
N GLU A 39 -4.79 -1.75 8.68
CA GLU A 39 -4.79 -0.95 7.46
C GLU A 39 -3.65 -1.32 6.50
N SER A 40 -3.90 -1.24 5.19
CA SER A 40 -2.92 -1.61 4.17
C SER A 40 -1.70 -0.69 4.14
N PHE A 41 -1.87 0.59 4.49
CA PHE A 41 -0.75 1.55 4.51
C PHE A 41 0.32 1.22 5.56
N ASN A 42 -0.01 0.42 6.58
CA ASN A 42 0.97 -0.06 7.56
C ASN A 42 1.66 -1.36 7.12
N ASN A 43 1.26 -1.96 6.00
CA ASN A 43 1.82 -3.19 5.44
C ASN A 43 2.04 -3.04 3.92
N PRO A 44 2.96 -2.16 3.50
CA PRO A 44 3.21 -1.93 2.09
C PRO A 44 3.91 -3.11 1.41
N THR A 45 3.78 -3.18 0.08
CA THR A 45 4.47 -4.17 -0.77
C THR A 45 5.65 -3.51 -1.46
N ASP A 46 5.51 -3.12 -2.72
CA ASP A 46 6.55 -2.61 -3.62
C ASP A 46 6.37 -1.12 -3.96
N THR A 47 5.20 -0.55 -3.62
CA THR A 47 4.79 0.79 -4.04
C THR A 47 4.42 1.68 -2.85
N PHE A 48 4.92 2.91 -2.85
CA PHE A 48 4.50 3.97 -1.93
C PHE A 48 3.35 4.79 -2.55
N LEU A 49 2.24 4.92 -1.83
CA LEU A 49 1.05 5.67 -2.25
C LEU A 49 0.91 7.00 -1.50
N PRO A 50 0.31 8.04 -2.11
CA PRO A 50 0.00 9.28 -1.42
C PRO A 50 -0.83 9.03 -0.15
N GLY A 51 -0.38 9.57 0.98
CA GLY A 51 -1.00 9.39 2.30
C GLY A 51 -0.38 8.28 3.15
N MET A 52 0.56 7.51 2.63
CA MET A 52 1.42 6.64 3.44
C MET A 52 2.43 7.48 4.25
N LYS A 53 2.93 6.91 5.35
CA LYS A 53 4.00 7.52 6.15
C LYS A 53 5.35 7.04 5.65
N MET A 54 6.27 7.97 5.45
CA MET A 54 7.68 7.69 5.18
C MET A 54 8.42 7.78 6.52
N ASP A 55 8.56 6.64 7.19
CA ASP A 55 9.23 6.50 8.49
C ASP A 55 10.07 5.21 8.52
N PHE A 56 10.80 4.98 9.61
CA PHE A 56 11.68 3.83 9.80
C PHE A 56 11.01 2.45 9.72
N ASN A 57 9.67 2.38 9.75
CA ASN A 57 8.93 1.13 9.57
C ASN A 57 8.55 0.88 8.10
N LEU A 58 8.79 1.85 7.21
CA LEU A 58 8.49 1.73 5.79
C LEU A 58 9.54 0.83 5.10
N ASN A 59 9.09 -0.36 4.69
CA ASN A 59 9.87 -1.29 3.88
C ASN A 59 9.10 -1.58 2.59
N LEU A 60 9.60 -1.14 1.44
CA LEU A 60 9.06 -1.52 0.13
C LEU A 60 9.95 -2.58 -0.50
N THR A 61 9.42 -3.77 -0.74
CA THR A 61 10.13 -4.87 -1.38
C THR A 61 9.64 -5.02 -2.81
N SER A 62 10.55 -4.96 -3.77
CA SER A 62 10.25 -5.21 -5.18
C SER A 62 9.56 -6.55 -5.41
N TRP A 63 8.87 -6.69 -6.54
CA TRP A 63 8.47 -7.99 -7.04
C TRP A 63 9.67 -8.77 -7.57
N LYS A 64 9.59 -10.10 -7.55
CA LYS A 64 10.64 -10.97 -8.08
C LYS A 64 10.80 -10.81 -9.59
N ASN A 65 9.70 -10.63 -10.32
CA ASN A 65 9.67 -10.21 -11.73
C ASN A 65 8.26 -9.70 -12.10
N VAL A 66 8.05 -9.34 -13.37
CA VAL A 66 6.78 -8.76 -13.85
C VAL A 66 5.56 -9.69 -13.69
N ASP A 67 5.79 -11.00 -13.71
CA ASP A 67 4.73 -12.02 -13.63
C ASP A 67 4.62 -12.66 -12.23
N ASP A 68 5.58 -12.40 -11.34
CA ASP A 68 5.69 -13.00 -10.01
C ASP A 68 5.75 -11.90 -8.92
N PRO A 69 4.62 -11.59 -8.26
CA PRO A 69 4.55 -10.57 -7.22
C PRO A 69 5.13 -11.01 -5.87
N SER A 70 5.78 -12.17 -5.80
CA SER A 70 6.51 -12.57 -4.60
C SER A 70 7.69 -11.62 -4.32
N PRO A 71 8.17 -11.54 -3.07
CA PRO A 71 9.29 -10.67 -2.71
C PRO A 71 10.54 -10.91 -3.58
N GLY A 72 11.00 -9.85 -4.21
CA GLY A 72 12.22 -9.78 -5.02
C GLY A 72 13.45 -9.40 -4.20
N SER A 73 14.53 -9.07 -4.92
CA SER A 73 15.84 -8.82 -4.31
C SER A 73 16.10 -7.36 -3.94
N TYR A 74 15.23 -6.42 -4.33
CA TYR A 74 15.39 -5.00 -4.04
C TYR A 74 14.47 -4.56 -2.90
N LEU A 75 15.03 -3.78 -1.97
CA LEU A 75 14.36 -3.24 -0.79
C LEU A 75 14.61 -1.73 -0.70
N PHE A 76 13.54 -0.95 -0.58
CA PHE A 76 13.58 0.46 -0.21
C PHE A 76 13.16 0.57 1.25
N LYS A 77 14.01 1.17 2.09
CA LYS A 77 13.71 1.45 3.49
C LYS A 77 14.47 2.69 3.94
N GLU A 78 13.99 3.32 4.99
CA GLU A 78 14.78 4.34 5.68
C GLU A 78 15.90 3.63 6.45
N GLU A 79 17.15 4.03 6.21
CA GLU A 79 18.33 3.41 6.83
C GLU A 79 18.84 4.27 7.98
N ASP A 80 19.02 3.65 9.15
CA ASP A 80 19.57 4.31 10.34
C ASP A 80 21.04 4.69 10.05
N SER A 81 21.35 5.98 10.14
CA SER A 81 22.52 6.61 9.52
C SER A 81 23.90 6.26 10.11
N GLN A 82 24.14 5.05 10.60
CA GLN A 82 25.43 4.72 11.22
C GLN A 82 26.26 3.62 10.56
N LEU A 83 25.77 2.80 9.64
CA LEU A 83 26.63 1.77 9.02
C LEU A 83 26.32 1.45 7.56
N ILE A 84 27.17 2.04 6.71
CA ILE A 84 27.80 1.48 5.50
C ILE A 84 27.18 1.78 4.13
N CYS A 85 28.10 2.20 3.27
CA CYS A 85 28.07 2.30 1.83
C CYS A 85 27.63 0.98 1.16
N ASP A 86 26.42 0.92 0.63
CA ASP A 86 26.18 0.20 -0.61
C ASP A 86 25.28 1.05 -1.49
N HIS A 87 25.90 1.73 -2.46
CA HIS A 87 25.18 2.49 -3.46
C HIS A 87 24.43 1.51 -4.37
N GLN A 88 23.16 1.27 -4.06
CA GLN A 88 22.18 0.89 -5.07
C GLN A 88 21.20 2.05 -5.26
N TYR A 89 21.41 2.79 -6.35
CA TYR A 89 20.42 3.74 -6.83
C TYR A 89 19.12 2.98 -7.15
N ILE A 90 18.05 3.29 -6.42
CA ILE A 90 16.72 2.77 -6.71
C ILE A 90 16.10 3.66 -7.79
N TYR A 91 15.98 3.13 -9.00
CA TYR A 91 15.15 3.75 -10.03
C TYR A 91 13.68 3.54 -9.63
N LEU A 92 12.99 4.61 -9.25
CA LEU A 92 11.54 4.62 -9.15
C LEU A 92 10.97 4.43 -10.56
N SER A 93 10.51 3.23 -10.90
CA SER A 93 9.60 3.05 -12.03
C SER A 93 8.22 3.58 -11.63
N VAL A 94 8.04 4.91 -11.75
CA VAL A 94 6.69 5.44 -11.86
C VAL A 94 6.13 4.85 -13.15
N SER A 95 5.20 3.90 -13.03
CA SER A 95 4.51 3.29 -14.18
C SER A 95 3.69 4.37 -14.90
N LEU A 96 4.34 5.06 -15.84
CA LEU A 96 3.70 6.04 -16.73
C LEU A 96 2.83 5.35 -17.79
N GLU A 97 2.91 4.02 -17.94
CA GLU A 97 2.18 3.28 -18.96
C GLU A 97 0.65 3.23 -18.72
N LYS A 98 0.17 3.50 -17.50
CA LYS A 98 -1.27 3.63 -17.21
C LYS A 98 -1.86 5.00 -17.55
N TRP A 99 -1.05 5.99 -17.93
CA TRP A 99 -1.50 7.32 -18.36
C TRP A 99 -1.45 7.51 -19.88
N LYS A 100 -1.72 6.44 -20.64
CA LYS A 100 -2.02 6.54 -22.08
C LYS A 100 -3.42 7.08 -22.41
N TRP A 101 -4.19 7.51 -21.41
CA TRP A 101 -5.36 8.37 -21.65
C TRP A 101 -4.88 9.81 -21.80
N LEU A 102 -4.40 10.11 -23.00
CA LEU A 102 -4.51 11.41 -23.65
C LEU A 102 -5.81 12.10 -23.20
N ASN A 103 -5.80 13.35 -22.72
CA ASN A 103 -5.63 14.52 -23.58
C ASN A 103 -6.24 14.31 -24.97
N GLN A 104 -7.55 14.08 -25.01
CA GLN A 104 -8.37 14.56 -26.11
C GLN A 104 -9.30 15.63 -25.53
N GLU A 105 -9.24 16.81 -26.16
CA GLU A 105 -10.01 18.04 -25.89
C GLU A 105 -9.41 19.00 -24.85
N LEU A 106 -8.43 19.82 -25.28
CA LEU A 106 -8.66 21.17 -25.82
C LEU A 106 -7.54 21.55 -26.79
#